data_AF-V9CZM0-F1
#
_entry.id   AF-V9CZM0-F1
#
_cell.length_a   1.000
_cell.length_b   1.000
_cell.length_c   1.000
_cell.angle_alpha   90.00
_cell.angle_beta   90.00
_cell.angle_gamma   90.00
#
_symmetry.space_group_name_H-M   'P 1'
#
loop_
_entity.id
_entity.type
_entity.pdbx_description
1 polymer ?
#
loop_
_entity_poly.entity_id
_entity_poly.type
_entity_poly.pdbx_seq_one_letter_code
_entity_poly.pdbx_strand_id
1 'polypeptide(L)'
;MPADPIPTNEEFVEVEENLTKSYKLFKKAVETGRRHKKIANRMKKRCVRLGNPKVPTKVYKSGSIKNKDHNLVKLPVEVKNMIFKALPTTTDRACLGLTCKDQAAVYDQLKTEKNKKDYIQHVPKRATDVHRLQMLVRLKTDMPAKYRLCYSCLKFIDTTHRDNAGQWGGSEERVSGGKTTKTAMIEGPRCPLCVAAQKLETAKYKDTYKKYLALADEVSFK
;
A
#
# COMPACT_ATOMS: atom_id res chain seq x y z
N MET A 1 29.88 -19.61 -52.87
CA MET A 1 29.74 -19.00 -51.53
C MET A 1 30.29 -20.01 -50.54
N PRO A 2 31.33 -19.70 -49.75
CA PRO A 2 31.79 -20.61 -48.70
C PRO A 2 30.67 -20.77 -47.67
N ALA A 3 30.34 -22.02 -47.33
CA ALA A 3 29.40 -22.34 -46.29
C ALA A 3 30.02 -21.94 -44.94
N ASP A 4 29.26 -21.19 -44.13
CA ASP A 4 29.71 -20.82 -42.79
C ASP A 4 30.03 -22.09 -42.00
N PRO A 5 31.19 -22.15 -41.30
CA PRO A 5 31.56 -23.33 -40.53
C PRO A 5 30.49 -23.61 -39.47
N ILE A 6 30.06 -24.88 -39.41
CA ILE A 6 29.10 -25.35 -38.42
C ILE A 6 29.75 -25.17 -37.04
N PRO A 7 29.13 -24.42 -36.11
CA PRO A 7 29.73 -24.17 -34.81
C PRO A 7 29.94 -25.47 -34.05
N THR A 8 31.03 -25.56 -33.32
CA THR A 8 31.37 -26.71 -32.50
C THR A 8 30.52 -26.74 -31.23
N ASN A 9 30.30 -27.93 -30.64
CA ASN A 9 29.51 -28.08 -29.42
C ASN A 9 30.03 -27.21 -28.26
N GLU A 10 31.33 -26.94 -28.21
CA GLU A 10 31.95 -26.08 -27.19
C GLU A 10 31.54 -24.61 -27.36
N GLU A 11 31.48 -24.12 -28.60
CA GLU A 11 31.00 -22.77 -28.93
C GLU A 11 29.51 -22.61 -28.58
N PHE A 12 28.69 -23.65 -28.76
CA PHE A 12 27.29 -23.63 -28.34
C PHE A 12 27.14 -23.52 -26.82
N VAL A 13 27.91 -24.30 -26.05
CA VAL A 13 27.88 -24.24 -24.58
C VAL A 13 28.31 -22.86 -24.08
N GLU A 14 29.37 -22.28 -24.65
CA GLU A 14 29.85 -20.95 -24.27
C GLU A 14 28.83 -19.84 -24.60
N VAL A 15 28.17 -19.94 -25.76
CA VAL A 15 27.10 -19.03 -26.16
C VAL A 15 25.88 -19.14 -25.23
N GLU A 16 25.48 -20.36 -24.84
CA GLU A 16 24.37 -20.57 -23.89
C GLU A 16 24.69 -20.02 -22.49
N GLU A 17 25.93 -20.22 -22.01
CA GLU A 17 26.38 -19.62 -20.76
C GLU A 17 26.37 -18.09 -20.82
N ASN A 18 26.85 -17.51 -21.91
CA ASN A 18 26.87 -16.07 -22.11
C ASN A 18 25.45 -15.50 -22.25
N LEU A 19 24.55 -16.22 -22.90
CA LEU A 19 23.13 -15.88 -22.99
C LEU A 19 22.47 -15.89 -21.61
N THR A 20 22.71 -16.92 -20.80
CA THR A 20 22.14 -17.01 -19.45
C THR A 20 22.71 -15.97 -18.50
N LYS A 21 24.01 -15.65 -18.57
CA LYS A 21 24.65 -14.54 -17.85
C LYS A 21 24.02 -13.20 -18.25
N SER A 22 23.89 -12.95 -19.57
CA SER A 22 23.30 -11.72 -20.12
C SER A 22 21.83 -11.58 -19.73
N TYR A 23 21.07 -12.66 -19.77
CA TYR A 23 19.66 -12.67 -19.36
C TYR A 23 19.49 -12.40 -17.86
N LYS A 24 20.37 -12.94 -17.00
CA LYS A 24 20.40 -12.62 -15.57
C LYS A 24 20.70 -11.14 -15.33
N LEU A 25 21.65 -10.56 -16.07
CA LEU A 25 21.96 -9.13 -16.01
C LEU A 25 20.79 -8.27 -16.47
N PHE A 26 20.15 -8.64 -17.58
CA PHE A 26 18.96 -7.96 -18.08
C PHE A 26 17.81 -8.00 -17.07
N LYS A 27 17.52 -9.17 -16.47
CA LYS A 27 16.52 -9.28 -15.41
C LYS A 27 16.83 -8.35 -14.23
N LYS A 28 18.08 -8.30 -13.77
CA LYS A 28 18.51 -7.38 -12.71
C LYS A 28 18.30 -5.93 -13.14
N ALA A 29 18.66 -5.56 -14.36
CA ALA A 29 18.47 -4.21 -14.90
C ALA A 29 16.99 -3.81 -14.93
N VAL A 30 16.10 -4.68 -15.43
CA VAL A 30 14.65 -4.46 -15.45
C VAL A 30 14.09 -4.28 -14.04
N GLU A 31 14.51 -5.11 -13.08
CA GLU A 31 14.12 -4.97 -11.68
C GLU A 31 14.58 -3.64 -11.08
N THR A 32 15.82 -3.21 -11.36
CA THR A 32 16.32 -1.91 -10.91
C THR A 32 15.54 -0.75 -11.53
N GLY A 33 15.22 -0.81 -12.82
CA GLY A 33 14.38 0.18 -13.49
C GLY A 33 12.97 0.28 -12.88
N ARG A 34 12.33 -0.86 -12.59
CA ARG A 34 11.05 -0.90 -11.87
C ARG A 34 11.15 -0.27 -10.48
N ARG A 35 12.25 -0.54 -9.75
CA ARG A 35 12.50 0.06 -8.44
C ARG A 35 12.67 1.58 -8.53
N HIS A 36 13.43 2.07 -9.51
CA HIS A 36 13.62 3.49 -9.77
C HIS A 36 12.31 4.20 -10.12
N LYS A 37 11.49 3.61 -11.00
CA LYS A 37 10.14 4.12 -11.33
C LYS A 37 9.25 4.23 -10.08
N LYS A 38 9.26 3.22 -9.20
CA LYS A 38 8.53 3.27 -7.92
C LYS A 38 9.03 4.39 -7.01
N ILE A 39 10.33 4.67 -7.00
CA ILE A 39 10.91 5.76 -6.23
C ILE A 39 10.52 7.12 -6.83
N ALA A 40 10.65 7.30 -8.14
CA ALA A 40 10.23 8.51 -8.85
C ALA A 40 8.75 8.83 -8.60
N ASN A 41 7.87 7.82 -8.67
CA ASN A 41 6.45 7.97 -8.35
C ASN A 41 6.20 8.43 -6.90
N ARG A 42 7.06 8.04 -5.95
CA ARG A 42 6.97 8.52 -4.57
C ARG A 42 7.44 9.96 -4.43
N MET A 43 8.40 10.39 -5.25
CA MET A 43 8.89 11.77 -5.29
C MET A 43 7.89 12.75 -5.94
N LYS A 44 7.09 12.31 -6.92
CA LYS A 44 6.10 13.16 -7.65
C LYS A 44 4.86 13.58 -6.79
N LYS A 45 4.96 13.58 -5.46
CA LYS A 45 3.90 13.81 -4.44
C LYS A 45 2.71 12.84 -4.52
N ARG A 46 2.41 12.19 -3.38
CA ARG A 46 1.28 11.28 -3.21
C ARG A 46 -0.02 12.04 -2.98
N CYS A 47 -0.74 12.38 -4.04
CA CYS A 47 -2.19 12.53 -3.92
C CYS A 47 -2.81 11.13 -3.91
N VAL A 48 -2.90 10.50 -2.73
CA VAL A 48 -3.72 9.30 -2.58
C VAL A 48 -5.17 9.77 -2.64
N ARG A 49 -5.76 9.82 -3.84
CA ARG A 49 -7.22 9.90 -3.97
C ARG A 49 -7.78 8.58 -3.45
N LEU A 50 -8.25 8.59 -2.21
CA LEU A 50 -8.97 7.46 -1.63
C LEU A 50 -10.32 7.36 -2.35
N GLY A 51 -10.42 6.42 -3.30
CA GLY A 51 -11.71 6.00 -3.81
C GLY A 51 -12.55 5.42 -2.67
N ASN A 52 -13.87 5.51 -2.79
CA ASN A 52 -14.76 4.90 -1.80
C ASN A 52 -14.45 3.40 -1.69
N PRO A 53 -14.16 2.88 -0.48
CA PRO A 53 -13.87 1.47 -0.30
C PRO A 53 -15.04 0.62 -0.81
N LYS A 54 -14.72 -0.36 -1.66
CA LYS A 54 -15.64 -1.37 -2.17
C LYS A 54 -15.49 -2.63 -1.32
N VAL A 55 -16.59 -3.14 -0.78
CA VAL A 55 -16.60 -4.44 -0.12
C VAL A 55 -16.40 -5.53 -1.18
N PRO A 56 -15.43 -6.45 -1.02
CA PRO A 56 -15.21 -7.51 -1.99
C PRO A 56 -16.41 -8.46 -2.08
N THR A 57 -16.77 -8.87 -3.30
CA THR A 57 -17.89 -9.81 -3.56
C THR A 57 -17.76 -11.14 -2.80
N LYS A 58 -16.53 -11.53 -2.43
CA LYS A 58 -16.23 -12.73 -1.62
C LYS A 58 -16.89 -12.68 -0.23
N VAL A 59 -17.05 -11.51 0.37
CA VAL A 59 -17.66 -11.35 1.71
C VAL A 59 -19.16 -11.72 1.70
N TYR A 60 -19.84 -11.48 0.57
CA TYR A 60 -21.25 -11.86 0.40
C TYR A 60 -21.44 -13.34 0.07
N LYS A 61 -20.42 -13.97 -0.54
CA LYS A 61 -20.44 -15.36 -0.98
C LYS A 61 -19.95 -16.35 0.08
N SER A 62 -19.21 -15.90 1.10
CA SER A 62 -18.80 -16.77 2.19
C SER A 62 -20.00 -17.15 3.05
N GLY A 63 -20.42 -18.42 2.98
CA GLY A 63 -21.47 -18.99 3.85
C GLY A 63 -21.09 -19.03 5.34
N SER A 64 -19.80 -18.87 5.67
CA SER A 64 -19.30 -18.69 7.02
C SER A 64 -19.15 -17.21 7.35
N ILE A 65 -20.05 -16.70 8.18
CA ILE A 65 -19.86 -15.43 8.86
C ILE A 65 -18.69 -15.63 9.83
N LYS A 66 -17.54 -15.00 9.57
CA LYS A 66 -16.52 -14.80 10.62
C LYS A 66 -17.23 -14.00 11.73
N ASN A 67 -17.21 -14.50 12.97
CA ASN A 67 -17.87 -13.89 14.13
C ASN A 67 -19.41 -14.03 14.20
N LYS A 68 -19.97 -15.23 13.94
CA LYS A 68 -21.42 -15.50 14.19
C LYS A 68 -21.86 -15.18 15.62
N ASP A 69 -21.00 -15.45 16.60
CA ASP A 69 -21.32 -15.30 18.02
C ASP A 69 -21.14 -13.88 18.55
N HIS A 70 -20.69 -12.94 17.73
CA HIS A 70 -20.41 -11.58 18.18
C HIS A 70 -21.70 -10.78 18.39
N ASN A 71 -21.81 -10.12 19.54
CA ASN A 71 -23.02 -9.42 19.97
C ASN A 71 -23.52 -8.37 18.95
N LEU A 72 -22.62 -7.74 18.19
CA LEU A 72 -22.97 -6.78 17.12
C LEU A 72 -23.79 -7.40 15.96
N VAL A 73 -23.68 -8.70 15.71
CA VAL A 73 -24.44 -9.39 14.65
C VAL A 73 -25.89 -9.60 15.10
N LYS A 74 -26.12 -9.82 16.40
CA LYS A 74 -27.43 -10.06 17.00
C LYS A 74 -28.27 -8.79 17.17
N LEU A 75 -27.68 -7.60 16.97
CA LEU A 75 -28.39 -6.33 17.12
C LEU A 75 -29.46 -6.13 16.03
N PRO A 76 -30.58 -5.46 16.36
CA PRO A 76 -31.55 -5.00 15.38
C PRO A 76 -30.92 -4.09 14.33
N VAL A 77 -31.51 -4.05 13.13
CA VAL A 77 -31.00 -3.28 11.99
C VAL A 77 -30.95 -1.78 12.31
N GLU A 78 -31.91 -1.28 13.07
CA GLU A 78 -32.01 0.11 13.51
C GLU A 78 -30.83 0.50 14.40
N VAL A 79 -30.46 -0.38 15.34
CA VAL A 79 -29.31 -0.17 16.24
C VAL A 79 -28.00 -0.25 15.47
N LYS A 80 -27.88 -1.18 14.51
CA LYS A 80 -26.74 -1.24 13.60
C LYS A 80 -26.61 0.06 12.81
N ASN A 81 -27.70 0.57 12.25
CA ASN A 81 -27.72 1.84 11.52
C ASN A 81 -27.24 3.01 12.39
N MET A 82 -27.67 3.08 13.64
CA MET A 82 -27.17 4.10 14.59
C MET A 82 -25.66 3.99 14.81
N ILE A 83 -25.14 2.77 14.99
CA ILE A 83 -23.69 2.53 15.14
C ILE A 83 -22.93 2.97 13.89
N PHE A 84 -23.39 2.60 12.70
CA PHE A 84 -22.76 3.02 11.45
C PHE A 84 -22.84 4.55 11.22
N LYS A 85 -23.94 5.19 11.61
CA LYS A 85 -24.10 6.64 11.58
C LYS A 85 -23.28 7.36 12.65
N ALA A 86 -22.95 6.69 13.75
CA ALA A 86 -22.01 7.21 14.75
C ALA A 86 -20.55 7.19 14.25
N LEU A 87 -20.21 6.30 13.32
CA LEU A 87 -18.85 6.20 12.79
C LEU A 87 -18.51 7.42 11.90
N PRO A 88 -17.39 8.12 12.18
CA PRO A 88 -17.07 9.39 11.52
C PRO A 88 -16.74 9.23 10.04
N THR A 89 -16.06 8.14 9.65
CA THR A 89 -15.56 8.00 8.28
C THR A 89 -16.16 6.84 7.51
N THR A 90 -16.21 7.00 6.19
CA THR A 90 -16.59 5.93 5.25
C THR A 90 -15.63 4.75 5.30
N THR A 91 -14.38 4.95 5.74
CA THR A 91 -13.40 3.87 5.87
C THR A 91 -13.68 3.04 7.13
N ASP A 92 -14.02 3.68 8.25
CA ASP A 92 -14.44 2.97 9.48
C ASP A 92 -15.70 2.14 9.23
N ARG A 93 -16.67 2.73 8.52
CA ARG A 93 -17.89 2.05 8.11
C ARG A 93 -17.60 0.86 7.19
N ALA A 94 -16.69 1.03 6.22
CA ALA A 94 -16.29 -0.07 5.36
C ALA A 94 -15.55 -1.17 6.13
N CYS A 95 -14.70 -0.82 7.10
CA CYS A 95 -14.05 -1.78 7.97
C CYS A 95 -15.07 -2.60 8.77
N LEU A 96 -16.11 -1.95 9.32
CA LEU A 96 -17.21 -2.65 9.98
C LEU A 96 -17.99 -3.53 8.99
N GLY A 97 -18.24 -3.04 7.78
CA GLY A 97 -18.88 -3.81 6.71
C GLY A 97 -18.09 -5.03 6.24
N LEU A 98 -16.77 -5.06 6.44
CA LEU A 98 -15.93 -6.23 6.09
C LEU A 98 -16.02 -7.37 7.12
N THR A 99 -16.65 -7.16 8.27
CA THR A 99 -16.69 -8.14 9.37
C THR A 99 -17.64 -9.31 9.09
N CYS A 100 -18.84 -9.02 8.59
CA CYS A 100 -19.80 -10.05 8.20
C CYS A 100 -20.72 -9.60 7.06
N LYS A 101 -21.44 -10.56 6.48
CA LYS A 101 -22.42 -10.33 5.39
C LYS A 101 -23.51 -9.32 5.81
N ASP A 102 -24.01 -9.41 7.04
CA ASP A 102 -25.08 -8.53 7.52
C ASP A 102 -24.58 -7.08 7.70
N GLN A 103 -23.38 -6.90 8.25
CA GLN A 103 -22.76 -5.58 8.34
C GLN A 103 -22.43 -5.02 6.94
N ALA A 104 -22.06 -5.87 5.98
CA ALA A 104 -21.82 -5.47 4.59
C ALA A 104 -23.09 -4.94 3.91
N ALA A 105 -24.22 -5.62 4.13
CA ALA A 105 -25.52 -5.20 3.61
C ALA A 105 -25.96 -3.84 4.19
N VAL A 106 -25.82 -3.65 5.50
CA VAL A 106 -26.11 -2.38 6.18
C VAL A 106 -25.22 -1.25 5.65
N TYR A 107 -23.93 -1.51 5.42
CA TYR A 107 -23.00 -0.54 4.85
C TYR A 107 -23.42 -0.09 3.44
N ASP A 108 -23.85 -1.02 2.58
CA ASP A 108 -24.28 -0.68 1.23
C ASP A 108 -25.60 0.11 1.20
N GLN A 109 -26.56 -0.23 2.08
CA GLN A 109 -27.80 0.54 2.26
C GLN A 109 -27.50 2.00 2.64
N LEU A 110 -26.65 2.20 3.65
CA LEU A 110 -26.28 3.55 4.10
C LEU A 110 -25.47 4.32 3.06
N LYS A 111 -24.73 3.63 2.20
CA LYS A 111 -24.02 4.24 1.06
C LYS A 111 -24.99 4.74 0.01
N THR A 112 -26.11 4.05 -0.22
CA THR A 112 -27.16 4.49 -1.15
C THR A 112 -27.99 5.65 -0.60
N GLU A 113 -28.24 5.68 0.71
CA GLU A 113 -29.14 6.66 1.34
C GLU A 113 -28.62 8.12 1.36
N LYS A 114 -27.31 8.37 1.17
CA LYS A 114 -26.67 9.70 1.05
C LYS A 114 -27.10 10.80 2.06
N ASN A 115 -27.82 10.49 3.14
CA ASN A 115 -28.34 11.46 4.09
C ASN A 115 -27.26 11.89 5.09
N LYS A 116 -26.56 12.99 4.76
CA LYS A 116 -25.47 13.54 5.57
C LYS A 116 -25.91 14.19 6.88
N LYS A 117 -27.21 14.49 7.04
CA LYS A 117 -27.76 15.21 8.20
C LYS A 117 -27.94 14.32 9.43
N ASP A 118 -28.04 13.00 9.25
CA ASP A 118 -28.32 12.04 10.33
C ASP A 118 -27.05 11.54 11.05
N TYR A 119 -25.87 12.01 10.66
CA TYR A 119 -24.62 11.57 11.29
C TYR A 119 -24.35 12.37 12.56
N ILE A 120 -24.17 11.65 13.67
CA ILE A 120 -23.87 12.25 15.00
C ILE A 120 -22.58 13.08 14.94
N GLN A 121 -21.63 12.67 14.10
CA GLN A 121 -20.38 13.39 13.90
C GLN A 121 -20.31 13.96 12.49
N HIS A 122 -19.77 15.18 12.36
CA HIS A 122 -19.55 15.80 11.05
C HIS A 122 -18.65 14.89 10.20
N VAL A 123 -19.23 14.26 9.17
CA VAL A 123 -18.49 13.39 8.25
C VAL A 123 -17.33 14.19 7.64
N PRO A 124 -16.07 13.80 7.88
CA PRO A 124 -14.94 14.51 7.30
C PRO A 124 -15.08 14.50 5.78
N LYS A 125 -15.10 15.68 5.14
CA LYS A 125 -15.23 15.80 3.67
C LYS A 125 -14.08 15.07 2.94
N ARG A 126 -12.97 14.80 3.63
CA ARG A 126 -11.86 13.94 3.22
C ARG A 126 -11.36 13.17 4.44
N ALA A 127 -11.08 11.87 4.31
CA ALA A 127 -10.27 11.16 5.30
C ALA A 127 -8.89 11.84 5.33
N THR A 128 -8.54 12.49 6.44
CA THR A 128 -7.22 13.08 6.60
C THR A 128 -6.20 11.96 6.76
N ASP A 129 -4.99 12.20 6.31
CA ASP A 129 -3.89 11.23 6.46
C ASP A 129 -3.68 10.79 7.91
N VAL A 130 -3.93 11.70 8.85
CA VAL A 130 -3.94 11.48 10.30
C VAL A 130 -5.00 10.44 10.70
N HIS A 131 -6.24 10.57 10.22
CA HIS A 131 -7.30 9.59 10.51
C HIS A 131 -6.96 8.20 9.96
N ARG A 132 -6.43 8.15 8.74
CA ARG A 132 -5.98 6.88 8.16
C ARG A 132 -4.86 6.25 9.01
N LEU A 133 -3.95 7.06 9.53
CA LEU A 133 -2.91 6.58 10.42
C LEU A 133 -3.51 6.02 11.72
N GLN A 134 -4.51 6.69 12.31
CA GLN A 134 -5.24 6.19 13.50
C GLN A 134 -5.78 4.79 13.30
N MET A 135 -6.47 4.55 12.19
CA MET A 135 -7.00 3.23 11.88
C MET A 135 -5.90 2.18 11.72
N LEU A 136 -4.84 2.49 10.97
CA LEU A 136 -3.78 1.53 10.69
C LEU A 136 -2.97 1.17 11.94
N VAL A 137 -2.78 2.13 12.84
CA VAL A 137 -2.11 1.88 14.13
C VAL A 137 -2.93 0.93 15.00
N ARG A 138 -4.26 1.08 15.04
CA ARG A 138 -5.16 0.16 15.76
C ARG A 138 -5.08 -1.26 15.21
N LEU A 139 -4.96 -1.42 13.89
CA LEU A 139 -4.84 -2.73 13.25
C LEU A 139 -3.45 -3.37 13.39
N LYS A 140 -2.46 -2.70 14.00
CA LYS A 140 -1.08 -3.22 14.09
C LYS A 140 -1.00 -4.55 14.83
N THR A 141 -1.80 -4.75 15.88
CA THR A 141 -1.82 -5.98 16.70
C THR A 141 -2.34 -7.19 15.94
N ASP A 142 -3.29 -6.97 15.04
CA ASP A 142 -3.98 -8.04 14.31
C ASP A 142 -3.25 -8.43 13.01
N MET A 143 -2.27 -7.63 12.60
CA MET A 143 -1.53 -7.85 11.37
C MET A 143 -0.40 -8.87 11.58
N PRO A 144 -0.21 -9.82 10.64
CA PRO A 144 0.90 -10.78 10.72
C PRO A 144 2.26 -10.09 10.81
N ALA A 145 3.21 -10.69 11.53
CA ALA A 145 4.55 -10.13 11.78
C ALA A 145 5.35 -9.75 10.51
N LYS A 146 5.03 -10.37 9.36
CA LYS A 146 5.61 -10.02 8.05
C LYS A 146 5.17 -8.65 7.51
N TYR A 147 4.19 -8.00 8.15
CA TYR A 147 3.70 -6.70 7.74
C TYR A 147 4.10 -5.63 8.74
N ARG A 148 4.78 -4.59 8.25
CA ARG A 148 5.14 -3.41 9.05
C ARG A 148 4.44 -2.18 8.51
N LEU A 149 3.87 -1.37 9.40
CA LEU A 149 3.18 -0.13 9.03
C LEU A 149 4.19 0.96 8.65
N CYS A 150 4.07 1.50 7.44
CA CYS A 150 4.82 2.68 7.04
C CYS A 150 3.95 3.94 7.18
N TYR A 151 4.39 4.90 7.98
CA TYR A 151 3.66 6.11 8.35
C TYR A 151 3.64 7.14 7.22
N SER A 152 4.74 7.29 6.50
CA SER A 152 4.78 8.11 5.28
C SER A 152 3.92 7.51 4.17
N CYS A 153 3.94 6.18 4.07
CA CYS A 153 3.26 5.49 3.01
C CYS A 153 1.77 5.16 3.35
N LEU A 154 1.35 5.31 4.61
CA LEU A 154 0.03 4.98 5.19
C LEU A 154 -0.53 3.61 4.78
N LYS A 155 0.33 2.59 4.80
CA LYS A 155 0.00 1.21 4.42
C LYS A 155 0.89 0.24 5.19
N PHE A 156 0.35 -0.96 5.42
CA PHE A 156 1.15 -2.12 5.80
C PHE A 156 1.97 -2.59 4.60
N ILE A 157 3.25 -2.80 4.84
CA ILE A 157 4.24 -3.20 3.84
C ILE A 157 4.76 -4.57 4.22
N ASP A 158 4.73 -5.48 3.26
CA ASP A 158 5.33 -6.81 3.40
C ASP A 158 6.86 -6.67 3.47
N THR A 159 7.44 -7.05 4.60
CA THR A 159 8.89 -6.98 4.84
C THR A 159 9.66 -8.09 4.13
N THR A 160 8.98 -9.17 3.71
CA THR A 160 9.60 -10.29 2.97
C THR A 160 9.78 -9.99 1.49
N HIS A 161 9.03 -9.02 0.96
CA HIS A 161 9.11 -8.66 -0.44
C HIS A 161 10.45 -7.99 -0.75
N ARG A 162 11.13 -8.46 -1.81
CA ARG A 162 12.48 -8.02 -2.21
C ARG A 162 12.63 -6.49 -2.36
N ASP A 163 11.62 -5.81 -2.91
CA ASP A 163 11.64 -4.34 -3.03
C ASP A 163 11.64 -3.58 -1.69
N ASN A 164 11.17 -4.23 -0.62
CA ASN A 164 11.14 -3.68 0.73
C ASN A 164 12.31 -4.18 1.59
N ALA A 165 13.29 -4.86 0.97
CA ALA A 165 14.53 -5.21 1.62
C ALA A 165 15.37 -3.94 1.91
N GLY A 166 15.95 -3.90 3.10
CA GLY A 166 16.82 -2.82 3.56
C GLY A 166 16.35 -2.18 4.86
N GLN A 167 17.09 -1.14 5.27
CA GLN A 167 16.86 -0.47 6.54
C GLN A 167 15.60 0.40 6.48
N TRP A 168 14.71 0.17 7.42
CA TRP A 168 13.59 1.06 7.69
C TRP A 168 14.09 2.33 8.38
N GLY A 169 13.53 3.46 7.99
CA GLY A 169 13.86 4.76 8.58
C GLY A 169 12.80 5.20 9.59
N GLY A 170 13.04 6.34 10.23
CA GLY A 170 12.21 6.84 11.33
C GLY A 170 12.37 6.02 12.60
N SER A 171 11.66 6.38 13.65
CA SER A 171 11.73 5.69 14.95
C SER A 171 10.35 5.15 15.34
N GLU A 172 10.28 3.88 15.71
CA GLU A 172 9.08 3.32 16.37
C GLU A 172 8.93 3.86 17.80
N GLU A 173 10.05 4.09 18.48
CA GLU A 173 10.10 4.55 19.87
C GLU A 173 9.65 6.01 20.03
N ARG A 174 9.99 6.89 19.08
CA ARG A 174 9.48 8.29 19.08
C ARG A 174 7.97 8.37 18.87
N VAL A 175 7.37 7.28 18.39
CA VAL A 175 5.93 7.11 18.20
C VAL A 175 5.35 6.10 19.19
N SER A 176 6.12 5.72 20.23
CA SER A 176 5.65 4.87 21.32
C SER A 176 4.36 5.45 21.92
N GLY A 177 3.36 4.58 22.05
CA GLY A 177 1.98 4.93 22.42
C GLY A 177 1.00 5.08 21.24
N GLY A 178 1.42 4.83 20.00
CA GLY A 178 0.50 4.87 18.85
C GLY A 178 0.06 6.28 18.47
N LYS A 179 0.96 7.26 18.64
CA LYS A 179 0.69 8.66 18.27
C LYS A 179 0.40 8.75 16.78
N THR A 180 -0.69 9.42 16.44
CA THR A 180 -1.24 9.47 15.08
C THR A 180 -1.29 10.90 14.54
N THR A 181 -0.47 11.78 15.11
CA THR A 181 -0.38 13.19 14.74
C THR A 181 0.36 13.38 13.41
N LYS A 182 0.28 14.61 12.86
CA LYS A 182 1.10 15.00 11.69
C LYS A 182 2.61 14.85 11.97
N THR A 183 3.05 15.12 13.20
CA THR A 183 4.44 14.92 13.61
C THR A 183 4.83 13.44 13.59
N ALA A 184 3.96 12.54 14.05
CA ALA A 184 4.19 11.10 13.96
C ALA A 184 4.26 10.61 12.50
N MET A 185 3.50 11.20 11.58
CA MET A 185 3.64 10.89 10.15
C MET A 185 5.01 11.25 9.58
N ILE A 186 5.65 12.29 10.14
CA ILE A 186 6.98 12.73 9.74
C ILE A 186 8.02 11.81 10.40
N GLU A 187 7.99 11.62 11.71
CA GLU A 187 9.09 10.94 12.42
C GLU A 187 8.94 9.42 12.51
N GLY A 188 7.73 8.92 12.26
CA GLY A 188 7.41 7.51 12.41
C GLY A 188 8.02 6.62 11.33
N PRO A 189 7.80 5.29 11.46
CA PRO A 189 8.44 4.28 10.61
C PRO A 189 8.24 4.50 9.12
N ARG A 190 9.32 4.39 8.35
CA ARG A 190 9.34 4.56 6.89
C ARG A 190 9.93 3.34 6.23
N CYS A 191 9.23 2.79 5.24
CA CYS A 191 9.75 1.65 4.49
C CYS A 191 10.96 2.04 3.63
N PRO A 192 11.83 1.08 3.24
CA PRO A 192 13.11 1.39 2.58
C PRO A 192 12.98 2.20 1.29
N LEU A 193 11.90 1.98 0.52
CA LEU A 193 11.60 2.79 -0.67
C LEU A 193 11.20 4.24 -0.32
N CYS A 194 10.49 4.45 0.79
CA CYS A 194 10.11 5.78 1.30
C CYS A 194 11.42 6.50 1.80
N VAL A 195 12.39 5.77 2.37
CA VAL A 195 13.74 6.29 2.75
C VAL A 195 14.60 6.63 1.53
N ALA A 196 14.69 5.73 0.54
CA ALA A 196 15.47 5.97 -0.67
C ALA A 196 14.97 7.20 -1.44
N ALA A 197 13.65 7.37 -1.53
CA ALA A 197 13.04 8.56 -2.13
C ALA A 197 13.47 9.85 -1.40
N GLN A 198 13.50 9.84 -0.07
CA GLN A 198 13.93 10.99 0.71
C GLN A 198 15.43 11.30 0.51
N LYS A 199 16.30 10.27 0.48
CA LYS A 199 17.73 10.45 0.20
C LYS A 199 17.99 11.07 -1.19
N LEU A 200 17.20 10.65 -2.20
CA LEU A 200 17.25 11.26 -3.53
C LEU A 200 16.67 12.67 -3.54
N GLU A 201 15.64 12.94 -2.74
CA GLU A 201 15.09 14.29 -2.60
C GLU A 201 16.09 15.25 -1.98
N THR A 202 16.83 14.83 -0.96
CA THR A 202 17.94 15.62 -0.39
C THR A 202 19.10 15.80 -1.37
N ALA A 203 19.25 14.90 -2.35
CA ALA A 203 20.25 14.99 -3.41
C ALA A 203 19.80 15.85 -4.61
N LYS A 204 18.58 16.43 -4.60
CA LYS A 204 18.00 17.25 -5.69
C LYS A 204 18.87 18.41 -6.16
N TYR A 205 19.77 18.90 -5.31
CA TYR A 205 20.60 20.07 -5.58
C TYR A 205 21.88 19.77 -6.38
N LYS A 206 22.11 18.51 -6.81
CA LYS A 206 23.27 18.14 -7.64
C LYS A 206 22.84 17.99 -9.11
N ASP A 207 23.62 18.49 -10.08
CA ASP A 207 23.29 18.40 -11.52
C ASP A 207 23.12 16.96 -12.03
N THR A 208 23.73 15.99 -11.35
CA THR A 208 23.52 14.55 -11.57
C THR A 208 22.07 14.11 -11.38
N TYR A 209 21.29 14.83 -10.58
CA TYR A 209 19.88 14.56 -10.31
C TYR A 209 18.96 14.85 -11.51
N LYS A 210 19.19 15.95 -12.25
CA LYS A 210 18.42 16.28 -13.46
C LYS A 210 18.60 15.20 -14.54
N LYS A 211 19.84 14.70 -14.69
CA LYS A 211 20.17 13.59 -15.60
C LYS A 211 19.50 12.27 -15.19
N TYR A 212 19.43 11.97 -13.89
CA TYR A 212 18.76 10.77 -13.39
C TYR A 212 17.24 10.77 -13.65
N LEU A 213 16.55 11.91 -13.47
CA LEU A 213 15.12 12.01 -13.76
C LEU A 213 14.81 11.84 -15.25
N ALA A 214 15.61 12.45 -16.13
CA ALA A 214 15.47 12.30 -17.58
C ALA A 214 15.62 10.84 -18.01
N LEU A 215 16.68 10.16 -17.55
CA LEU A 215 16.90 8.74 -17.81
C LEU A 215 15.77 7.85 -17.28
N ALA A 216 15.22 8.15 -16.10
CA ALA A 216 14.13 7.35 -15.52
C ALA A 216 12.79 7.50 -16.26
N ASP A 217 12.51 8.69 -16.80
CA ASP A 217 11.29 8.95 -17.59
C ASP A 217 11.43 8.40 -19.04
N GLU A 218 12.64 8.24 -19.58
CA GLU A 218 12.90 7.59 -20.88
C GLU A 218 12.68 6.06 -20.87
N VAL A 219 12.80 5.39 -19.71
CA VAL A 219 12.53 3.95 -19.62
C VAL A 219 11.02 3.67 -19.53
N SER A 220 10.38 3.63 -20.69
CA SER A 220 8.98 3.20 -20.85
C SER A 220 8.83 1.69 -20.67
N PHE A 221 8.68 1.24 -19.42
CA PHE A 221 8.00 -0.02 -19.15
C PHE A 221 6.48 0.23 -19.18
N LYS A 222 5.88 0.11 -20.38
CA LYS A 222 4.45 -0.17 -20.52
C LYS A 222 4.20 -1.64 -20.16
#